data_AF-A0A0Q8A5S2-F1
#
_entry.id   AF-A0A0Q8A5S2-F1
#
_cell.length_a   1.000
_cell.length_b   1.000
_cell.length_c   1.000
_cell.angle_alpha   90.00
_cell.angle_beta   90.00
_cell.angle_gamma   90.00
#
_symmetry.space_group_name_H-M   'P 1'
#
loop_
_entity.id
_entity.type
_entity.pdbx_description
1 polymer ?
#
loop_
_entity_poly.entity_id
_entity_poly.type
_entity_poly.pdbx_seq_one_letter_code
_entity_poly.pdbx_strand_id
1 'polypeptide(L)' 'MNCLICVGTAQRIQCLGPWEERDCPECGRYRVSDELIMMLMEQGQIFDVNKTRRWLSSQRVAGAVPSIEVHEALLLP' A
#
# COMPACT_ATOMS: atom_id res chain seq x y z
N MET A 1 -10.79 -0.33 -10.24
CA MET A 1 -10.24 0.63 -9.28
C MET A 1 -8.74 0.77 -9.51
N ASN A 2 -8.09 1.74 -8.87
CA ASN A 2 -6.67 2.04 -9.09
C ASN A 2 -5.80 1.55 -7.93
N CYS A 3 -4.54 1.27 -8.23
CA CYS A 3 -3.48 1.02 -7.28
C CYS A 3 -3.23 2.30 -6.48
N LEU A 4 -3.17 2.20 -5.15
CA LEU A 4 -2.87 3.34 -4.27
C LEU A 4 -1.41 3.80 -4.40
N ILE A 5 -0.52 2.92 -4.87
CA ILE A 5 0.91 3.20 -4.98
C ILE A 5 1.27 3.81 -6.34
N CYS A 6 0.89 3.17 -7.45
CA CYS A 6 1.31 3.57 -8.79
C CYS A 6 0.20 4.17 -9.67
N VAL A 7 -1.02 4.31 -9.13
CA VAL A 7 -2.20 4.84 -9.85
C VAL A 7 -2.65 4.01 -11.07
N GLY A 8 -1.92 2.94 -11.42
CA GLY A 8 -2.31 1.98 -12.45
C GLY A 8 -3.52 1.13 -12.05
N THR A 9 -3.99 0.28 -12.96
CA THR A 9 -5.13 -0.62 -12.69
C THR A 9 -4.80 -1.61 -11.58
N ALA A 10 -5.72 -1.77 -10.63
CA ALA A 10 -5.63 -2.78 -9.58
C ALA A 10 -7.01 -3.33 -9.22
N GLN A 11 -7.04 -4.60 -8.83
CA GLN A 11 -8.20 -5.20 -8.22
C GLN A 11 -8.28 -4.75 -6.75
N ARG A 12 -9.49 -4.38 -6.30
CA ARG A 12 -9.75 -4.22 -4.87
C ARG A 12 -10.14 -5.58 -4.32
N ILE A 13 -9.45 -6.02 -3.28
CA ILE A 13 -9.77 -7.26 -2.59
C ILE A 13 -10.57 -6.91 -1.34
N GLN A 14 -11.65 -7.65 -1.09
CA GLN A 14 -12.43 -7.44 0.13
C GLN A 14 -11.65 -8.03 1.31
N CYS A 15 -11.40 -7.20 2.33
CA CYS A 15 -10.73 -7.59 3.56
C CYS A 15 -11.51 -7.10 4.78
N LEU A 16 -11.21 -7.68 5.94
CA LEU A 16 -11.79 -7.31 7.23
C LEU A 16 -10.92 -6.26 7.93
N GLY A 17 -11.56 -5.37 8.69
CA GLY A 17 -10.88 -4.33 9.46
C GLY A 17 -10.65 -3.04 8.67
N PRO A 18 -9.92 -2.07 9.27
CA PRO A 18 -9.71 -0.73 8.70
C PRO A 18 -8.60 -0.73 7.64
N TRP A 19 -8.79 -1.54 6.59
CA TRP A 19 -7.80 -1.81 5.57
C TRP A 19 -8.40 -1.71 4.18
N GLU A 20 -7.63 -1.15 3.26
CA GLU A 20 -7.84 -1.27 1.83
C GLU A 20 -6.81 -2.22 1.23
N GLU A 21 -7.30 -3.33 0.69
CA GLU A 21 -6.44 -4.31 0.03
C GLU A 21 -6.51 -4.15 -1.49
N ARG A 22 -5.32 -4.13 -2.11
CA ARG A 22 -5.15 -4.01 -3.55
C ARG A 22 -4.32 -5.18 -4.06
N ASP A 23 -4.73 -5.71 -5.20
CA ASP A 23 -3.92 -6.59 -6.01
C ASP A 23 -3.62 -5.91 -7.35
N CYS A 24 -2.36 -5.50 -7.52
CA CYS A 24 -1.90 -4.75 -8.68
C CYS A 24 -0.89 -5.62 -9.46
N PRO A 25 -1.01 -5.74 -10.79
CA PRO A 25 -0.04 -6.48 -11.60
C PRO A 25 1.41 -6.00 -11.44
N GLU A 26 1.59 -4.71 -11.15
CA GLU A 26 2.90 -4.07 -11.05
C GLU A 26 3.44 -3.99 -9.62
N CYS A 27 2.58 -3.68 -8.64
CA CYS A 27 3.00 -3.56 -7.23
C CYS A 27 2.81 -4.85 -6.43
N GLY A 28 2.07 -5.82 -6.99
CA GLY A 28 1.58 -7.02 -6.32
C GLY A 28 0.45 -6.74 -5.32
N ARG A 29 0.19 -7.73 -4.47
CA ARG A 29 -0.83 -7.69 -3.42
C ARG A 29 -0.31 -7.01 -2.16
N TYR A 30 -1.07 -6.07 -1.62
CA TYR A 30 -0.75 -5.32 -0.39
C TYR A 30 -2.02 -4.77 0.27
N ARG A 31 -1.89 -4.36 1.54
CA ARG A 31 -2.91 -3.62 2.29
C ARG A 31 -2.37 -2.26 2.69
N VAL A 32 -3.25 -1.29 2.85
CA VAL A 32 -2.95 0.04 3.41
C VAL A 32 -3.99 0.34 4.46
N SER A 33 -3.59 0.87 5.62
CA SER A 33 -4.57 1.25 6.65
C SER A 33 -5.42 2.42 6.19
N ASP A 34 -6.69 2.44 6.56
CA ASP A 34 -7.61 3.54 6.22
C ASP A 34 -7.06 4.88 6.75
N GLU A 35 -6.45 4.86 7.94
CA GLU A 35 -5.79 6.02 8.55
C GLU A 35 -4.70 6.60 7.65
N LEU A 36 -3.79 5.78 7.11
CA LEU A 36 -2.74 6.25 6.22
C LEU A 36 -3.31 6.80 4.91
N ILE A 37 -4.36 6.17 4.37
CA ILE A 37 -5.03 6.68 3.17
C ILE A 37 -5.61 8.08 3.42
N MET A 38 -6.31 8.27 4.54
CA MET A 38 -6.85 9.57 4.92
C MET A 38 -5.74 10.61 5.07
N MET A 39 -4.65 10.27 5.79
CA MET A 39 -3.50 11.17 5.95
C MET A 39 -2.88 11.59 4.62
N LEU A 40 -2.68 10.65 3.69
CA LEU A 40 -2.13 10.95 2.36
C LEU A 40 -3.06 11.86 1.56
N MET A 41 -4.38 11.62 1.62
CA MET A 41 -5.38 12.45 0.96
C MET A 41 -5.41 13.88 1.52
N GLU A 42 -5.41 14.03 2.85
CA GLU A 42 -5.43 15.33 3.53
C GLU A 42 -4.18 16.16 3.23
N GLN A 43 -3.02 15.51 3.12
CA GLN A 43 -1.75 16.18 2.83
C GLN A 43 -1.45 16.31 1.34
N GLY A 44 -2.29 15.75 0.46
CA GLY A 44 -2.04 15.70 -0.98
C GLY A 44 -0.78 14.89 -1.34
N GLN A 45 -0.39 13.94 -0.50
CA GLN A 45 0.80 13.12 -0.68
C GLN A 45 0.49 11.81 -1.42
N ILE A 46 1.51 11.25 -2.05
CA ILE A 46 1.45 9.96 -2.74
C ILE A 46 2.63 9.10 -2.32
N PHE A 47 2.51 7.79 -2.52
CA PHE A 47 3.63 6.88 -2.32
C PHE A 47 4.72 7.10 -3.38
N ASP A 48 5.99 7.02 -2.95
CA ASP A 48 7.08 6.79 -3.90
C ASP A 48 7.04 5.35 -4.39
N VAL A 49 6.67 5.19 -5.66
CA VAL A 49 6.47 3.88 -6.30
C VAL A 49 7.69 2.96 -6.12
N ASN A 50 8.90 3.47 -6.32
CA ASN A 50 10.11 2.66 -6.34
C ASN A 50 10.55 2.26 -4.93
N LYS A 51 10.41 3.18 -3.97
CA LYS A 51 10.74 2.92 -2.57
C LYS A 51 9.71 1.95 -1.96
N THR A 52 8.42 2.17 -2.18
CA THR A 52 7.36 1.28 -1.67
C THR A 52 7.43 -0.11 -2.29
N ARG A 53 7.72 -0.26 -3.59
CA ARG A 53 7.89 -1.59 -4.20
C ARG A 53 9.06 -2.37 -3.63
N ARG A 54 10.18 -1.70 -3.34
CA ARG A 54 11.33 -2.32 -2.68
C ARG A 54 10.97 -2.81 -1.28
N TRP A 55 10.28 -1.98 -0.51
CA TRP A 55 9.78 -2.35 0.80
C TRP A 55 8.77 -3.52 0.74
N LEU A 56 7.79 -3.47 -0.18
CA LEU A 56 6.85 -4.58 -0.37
C LEU A 56 7.56 -5.89 -0.69
N SER A 57 8.61 -5.83 -1.50
CA SER A 57 9.41 -7.01 -1.84
C SER A 57 10.15 -7.58 -0.62
N SER A 58 10.64 -6.73 0.29
CA SER A 58 11.28 -7.19 1.53
C SER A 58 10.30 -7.73 2.56
N GLN A 59 9.04 -7.29 2.57
CA GLN A 59 8.02 -7.75 3.53
C GLN A 59 7.32 -9.05 3.13
N ARG A 60 7.50 -9.54 1.90
CA ARG A 60 6.90 -10.80 1.43
C ARG A 60 7.62 -12.02 2.01
N VAL A 61 7.47 -12.22 3.31
CA VAL A 61 8.00 -13.37 4.04
C VAL A 61 6.83 -14.28 4.44
N ALA A 62 6.97 -15.57 4.14
CA ALA A 62 6.05 -16.64 4.59
C ALA A 62 4.56 -16.48 4.24
N GLY A 63 4.21 -15.79 3.15
CA GLY A 63 2.85 -15.75 2.60
C GLY A 63 1.90 -14.75 3.25
N ALA A 64 2.39 -13.90 4.16
CA ALA A 64 1.62 -12.77 4.66
C ALA A 64 1.47 -11.69 3.57
N VAL A 65 0.29 -11.07 3.50
CA VAL A 65 0.09 -9.88 2.67
C VAL A 65 0.74 -8.69 3.38
N PRO A 66 1.71 -7.98 2.76
CA PRO A 66 2.30 -6.79 3.36
C PRO A 66 1.22 -5.75 3.64
N SER A 67 1.22 -5.20 4.86
CA SER A 67 0.31 -4.14 5.29
C SER A 67 1.12 -2.89 5.51
N ILE A 68 0.75 -1.78 4.87
CA ILE A 68 1.42 -0.48 5.01
C ILE A 68 0.64 0.36 6.04
N GLU A 69 1.28 0.65 7.16
CA GLU A 69 0.78 1.55 8.19
C GLU A 69 1.48 2.92 8.16
N VAL A 70 0.94 3.89 8.90
CA VAL A 70 1.50 5.24 9.03
C VAL A 70 2.98 5.21 9.41
N HIS A 71 3.35 4.37 10.38
CA HIS A 71 4.73 4.23 10.85
C HIS A 71 5.67 3.68 9.78
N GLU A 72 5.16 2.89 8.83
CA GLU A 72 5.96 2.27 7.76
C GLU A 72 6.08 3.19 6.54
N ALA A 73 5.06 4.01 6.28
CA ALA A 73 5.09 5.03 5.22
C ALA A 73 6.08 6.17 5.50
N LEU A 74 6.40 6.41 6.77
CA LEU A 74 7.33 7.46 7.22
C LEU A 74 8.81 7.02 7.25
N LEU A 75 9.13 5.76 6.94
CA LEU A 75 10.49 5.23 7.05
C LEU A 75 11.35 5.48 5.81
N LEU A 76 11.54 6.73 5.41
CA LEU A 76 12.73 7.14 4.66
C LEU A 76 13.20 8.53 5.13
N PRO A 77 14.46 8.67 5.59
CA PRO A 77 15.08 9.99 5.72
C PRO A 77 15.23 10.69 4.36
#